data_AF-A0A543NLD1-F1
#
_entry.id   AF-A0A543NLD1-F1
#
_cell.length_a   1.000
_cell.length_b   1.000
_cell.length_c   1.000
_cell.angle_alpha   90.00
_cell.angle_beta   90.00
_cell.angle_gamma   90.00
#
_symmetry.space_group_name_H-M   'P 1'
#
loop_
_entity.id
_entity.type
_entity.pdbx_description
1 polymer ?
#
loop_
_entity_poly.entity_id
_entity_poly.type
_entity_poly.pdbx_seq_one_letter_code
_entity_poly.pdbx_strand_id
1 'polypeptide(L)'
;MPDHTTPRNVATPARVNTALREAAARANGVELAAVPDAHPHRPRRGAAGDCVSALPLRLAGTVGRPAAETAAATAAELRASGAFAAVSHTDRGFLSVTCTTAAWVALAGTVARNAAEHLTEGRWDGTRDPATEPPAVLADAGPVAEARRWARADARRRLRSARAPVAAAPAGMPPAAATDDVTWRDPYLDAPAGGTESARLLNAVGEASARIAFCRSSSEELRPGEETGPGLPALPNAHHPGDWAWHTASNPAFCLRYAHAHAVATRQWTEDAGLPPASATGETTRAGEAALDTPSVHALLGKLFDAPAMLEAAGRRGQPHLWVRYLETLAVAYHEWRGPCGVIPGETTGREAADAARRETAARLDLCAAAAGVLRTGLFLLGVSAPTRL
;
A
#
# COMPACT_ATOMS: atom_id res chain seq x y z
N MET A 1 2.55 35.38 -21.12
CA MET A 1 1.83 34.11 -21.41
C MET A 1 1.86 33.29 -20.14
N PRO A 2 0.72 32.90 -19.56
CA PRO A 2 0.73 31.97 -18.44
C PRO A 2 1.28 30.64 -18.96
N ASP A 3 2.37 30.21 -18.34
CA ASP A 3 3.00 28.91 -18.56
C ASP A 3 1.95 27.84 -18.23
N HIS A 4 1.52 27.05 -19.22
CA HIS A 4 0.65 25.89 -18.99
C HIS A 4 1.48 24.83 -18.27
N THR A 5 1.67 25.07 -16.98
CA THR A 5 2.46 24.23 -16.10
C THR A 5 1.80 22.87 -16.08
N THR A 6 2.58 21.84 -16.40
CA THR A 6 2.26 20.43 -16.21
C THR A 6 1.44 20.28 -14.92
N PRO A 7 0.26 19.64 -14.94
CA PRO A 7 -0.55 19.51 -13.74
C PRO A 7 0.34 18.95 -12.64
N ARG A 8 0.55 19.73 -11.56
CA ARG A 8 1.30 19.26 -10.39
C ARG A 8 0.65 17.96 -9.98
N ASN A 9 1.39 16.87 -10.04
CA ASN A 9 0.91 15.53 -9.72
C ASN A 9 0.59 15.46 -8.21
N VAL A 10 -0.64 15.78 -7.79
CA VAL A 10 -0.99 15.96 -6.36
C VAL A 10 -1.46 14.67 -5.68
N ALA A 11 -1.68 13.57 -6.40
CA ALA A 11 -2.44 12.42 -5.86
C ALA A 11 -1.72 11.56 -4.80
N THR A 12 -0.51 11.89 -4.32
CA THR A 12 0.01 11.20 -3.13
C THR A 12 -0.53 11.86 -1.86
N PRO A 13 -0.77 11.12 -0.75
CA PRO A 13 -1.25 11.73 0.50
C PRO A 13 -0.37 12.89 0.98
N ALA A 14 0.97 12.76 0.84
CA ALA A 14 1.92 13.81 1.19
C ALA A 14 1.77 15.07 0.33
N ARG A 15 1.52 14.92 -0.98
CA ARG A 15 1.30 16.07 -1.87
C ARG A 15 -0.08 16.69 -1.68
N VAL A 16 -1.13 15.91 -1.44
CA VAL A 16 -2.45 16.43 -1.02
C VAL A 16 -2.30 17.20 0.29
N ASN A 17 -1.59 16.64 1.27
CA ASN A 17 -1.31 17.31 2.55
C ASN A 17 -0.62 18.66 2.34
N THR A 18 0.43 18.68 1.51
CA THR A 18 1.16 19.90 1.17
C THR A 18 0.27 20.94 0.50
N ALA A 19 -0.49 20.55 -0.52
CA ALA A 19 -1.40 21.44 -1.24
C ALA A 19 -2.49 22.04 -0.33
N LEU A 20 -3.07 21.24 0.56
CA LEU A 20 -4.05 21.70 1.54
C LEU A 20 -3.44 22.69 2.54
N ARG A 21 -2.23 22.41 3.06
CA ARG A 21 -1.55 23.29 4.02
C ARG A 21 -1.13 24.62 3.39
N GLU A 22 -0.57 24.58 2.19
CA GLU A 22 -0.18 25.77 1.44
C GLU A 22 -1.38 26.66 1.09
N ALA A 23 -2.49 26.05 0.63
CA ALA A 23 -3.70 26.79 0.36
C ALA A 23 -4.29 27.42 1.63
N ALA A 24 -4.28 26.70 2.75
CA ALA A 24 -4.76 27.22 4.02
C ALA A 24 -3.87 28.36 4.56
N ALA A 25 -2.55 28.27 4.39
CA ALA A 25 -1.60 29.32 4.73
C ALA A 25 -1.90 30.61 3.94
N ARG A 26 -1.98 30.51 2.61
CA ARG A 26 -2.31 31.65 1.73
C ARG A 26 -3.68 32.25 2.02
N ALA A 27 -4.71 31.42 2.15
CA ALA A 27 -6.09 31.85 2.39
C ALA A 27 -6.26 32.64 3.69
N ASN A 28 -5.39 32.43 4.68
CA ASN A 28 -5.51 33.02 6.00
C ASN A 28 -4.34 33.93 6.40
N GLY A 29 -3.40 34.18 5.48
CA GLY A 29 -2.27 35.09 5.73
C GLY A 29 -1.37 34.63 6.89
N VAL A 30 -1.20 33.32 7.07
CA VAL A 30 -0.34 32.75 8.12
C VAL A 30 0.84 31.99 7.52
N GLU A 31 1.94 31.93 8.28
CA GLU A 31 3.10 31.13 7.91
C GLU A 31 2.75 29.64 7.80
N LEU A 32 3.31 28.95 6.80
CA LEU A 32 3.06 27.51 6.58
C LEU A 32 3.45 26.65 7.80
N ALA A 33 4.45 27.10 8.57
CA ALA A 33 4.88 26.46 9.82
C ALA A 33 3.79 26.49 10.91
N ALA A 34 2.89 27.47 10.88
CA ALA A 34 1.76 27.57 11.82
C ALA A 34 0.55 26.71 11.39
N VAL A 35 0.55 26.18 10.16
CA VAL A 35 -0.53 25.34 9.64
C VAL A 35 -0.27 23.87 10.01
N PRO A 36 -1.15 23.22 10.80
CA PRO A 36 -0.98 21.83 11.19
C PRO A 36 -1.11 20.89 9.98
N ASP A 37 -0.65 19.64 10.12
CA ASP A 37 -0.80 18.65 9.04
C ASP A 37 -2.26 18.41 8.71
N ALA A 38 -2.62 18.40 7.43
CA ALA A 38 -3.99 18.27 6.94
C ALA A 38 -4.59 16.87 7.14
N HIS A 39 -3.76 15.83 7.24
CA HIS A 39 -4.17 14.41 7.34
C HIS A 39 -5.31 14.03 6.37
N PRO A 40 -5.10 14.21 5.04
CA PRO A 40 -6.08 13.81 4.06
C PRO A 40 -6.33 12.30 4.17
N HIS A 41 -7.59 11.92 4.24
CA HIS A 41 -8.00 10.52 4.29
C HIS A 41 -9.24 10.32 3.42
N ARG A 42 -9.45 9.10 2.93
CA ARG A 42 -10.64 8.84 2.13
C ARG A 42 -11.93 8.97 2.95
N PRO A 43 -12.99 9.56 2.36
CA PRO A 43 -14.27 9.64 3.00
C PRO A 43 -14.87 8.26 3.29
N ARG A 44 -15.82 8.23 4.22
CA ARG A 44 -16.71 7.06 4.35
C ARG A 44 -17.50 6.87 3.06
N ARG A 45 -17.86 5.62 2.77
CA ARG A 45 -18.63 5.27 1.57
C ARG A 45 -19.86 6.18 1.43
N GLY A 46 -19.99 6.83 0.27
CA GLY A 46 -21.10 7.74 -0.05
C GLY A 46 -20.88 9.22 0.29
N ALA A 47 -19.78 9.58 0.97
CA ALA A 47 -19.42 10.99 1.15
C ALA A 47 -18.64 11.54 -0.06
N ALA A 48 -18.75 12.86 -0.27
CA ALA A 48 -18.21 13.53 -1.44
C ALA A 48 -16.69 13.69 -1.42
N GLY A 49 -16.09 13.60 -2.61
CA GLY A 49 -14.65 13.77 -2.84
C GLY A 49 -13.86 12.47 -2.73
N ASP A 50 -12.60 12.53 -3.14
CA ASP A 50 -11.62 11.45 -2.96
C ASP A 50 -10.95 11.53 -1.59
N CYS A 51 -10.73 12.74 -1.08
CA CYS A 51 -10.08 12.99 0.19
C CYS A 51 -10.83 14.01 1.02
N VAL A 52 -10.88 13.80 2.33
CA VAL A 52 -11.45 14.73 3.31
C VAL A 52 -10.37 15.17 4.27
N SER A 53 -10.43 16.43 4.70
CA SER A 53 -9.55 17.00 5.71
C SER A 53 -10.31 17.86 6.72
N ALA A 54 -10.00 17.66 8.00
CA ALA A 54 -10.43 18.51 9.11
C ALA A 54 -9.41 19.65 9.40
N LEU A 55 -8.59 20.02 8.42
CA LEU A 55 -7.60 21.09 8.56
C LEU A 55 -8.22 22.42 9.02
N PRO A 56 -9.33 22.92 8.43
CA PRO A 56 -9.89 24.22 8.83
C PRO A 56 -10.34 24.25 10.29
N LEU A 57 -10.90 23.16 10.80
CA LEU A 57 -11.30 23.01 12.20
C LEU A 57 -10.11 23.19 13.16
N ARG A 58 -8.95 22.62 12.82
CA ARG A 58 -7.74 22.72 13.65
C ARG A 58 -7.02 24.04 13.49
N LEU A 59 -7.17 24.70 12.33
CA LEU A 59 -6.55 25.99 12.05
C LEU A 59 -7.35 27.17 12.62
N ALA A 60 -8.69 27.04 12.71
CA ALA A 60 -9.62 28.11 13.10
C ALA A 60 -9.19 28.88 14.37
N GLY A 61 -8.78 28.14 15.41
CA GLY A 61 -8.32 28.75 16.67
C GLY A 61 -7.05 29.58 16.49
N THR A 62 -6.11 29.13 15.67
CA THR A 62 -4.85 29.84 15.38
C THR A 62 -5.07 31.10 14.57
N VAL A 63 -6.03 31.09 13.62
CA VAL A 63 -6.32 32.23 12.74
C VAL A 63 -7.34 33.20 13.32
N GLY A 64 -8.02 32.85 14.42
CA GLY A 64 -9.06 33.68 15.03
C GLY A 64 -10.33 33.81 14.17
N ARG A 65 -10.62 32.81 13.32
CA ARG A 65 -11.77 32.82 12.39
C ARG A 65 -12.65 31.58 12.58
N PRO A 66 -13.96 31.66 12.28
CA PRO A 66 -14.83 30.49 12.27
C PRO A 66 -14.30 29.40 11.33
N ALA A 67 -14.45 28.12 11.72
CA ALA A 67 -13.98 26.99 10.92
C ALA A 67 -14.63 26.92 9.53
N ALA A 68 -15.91 27.31 9.44
CA ALA A 68 -16.64 27.39 8.17
C ALA A 68 -16.01 28.41 7.22
N GLU A 69 -15.70 29.61 7.71
CA GLU A 69 -15.03 30.66 6.92
C GLU A 69 -13.61 30.25 6.52
N THR A 70 -12.88 29.64 7.45
CA THR A 70 -11.53 29.10 7.19
C THR A 70 -11.58 28.04 6.09
N ALA A 71 -12.60 27.18 6.10
CA ALA A 71 -12.80 26.16 5.07
C ALA A 71 -13.19 26.78 3.73
N ALA A 72 -14.11 27.75 3.71
CA ALA A 72 -14.53 28.44 2.50
C ALA A 72 -13.35 29.17 1.82
N ALA A 73 -12.55 29.91 2.60
CA ALA A 73 -11.37 30.61 2.10
C ALA A 73 -10.31 29.64 1.55
N THR A 74 -10.02 28.56 2.29
CA THR A 74 -9.08 27.52 1.84
C THR A 74 -9.58 26.82 0.57
N ALA A 75 -10.88 26.54 0.48
CA ALA A 75 -11.48 25.94 -0.71
C ALA A 75 -11.40 26.86 -1.93
N ALA A 76 -11.52 28.17 -1.75
CA ALA A 76 -11.35 29.15 -2.83
C ALA A 76 -9.93 29.13 -3.40
N GLU A 77 -8.91 29.15 -2.54
CA GLU A 77 -7.49 29.02 -2.94
C GLU A 77 -7.21 27.70 -3.67
N LEU A 78 -7.75 26.59 -3.17
CA LEU A 78 -7.58 25.28 -3.83
C LEU A 78 -8.21 25.24 -5.22
N ARG A 79 -9.40 25.84 -5.41
CA ARG A 79 -10.03 25.93 -6.74
C ARG A 79 -9.22 26.81 -7.68
N ALA A 80 -8.72 27.95 -7.19
CA ALA A 80 -7.89 28.86 -7.98
C ALA A 80 -6.59 28.21 -8.46
N SER A 81 -6.05 27.24 -7.71
CA SER A 81 -4.84 26.51 -8.10
C SER A 81 -5.00 25.57 -9.30
N GLY A 82 -6.24 25.15 -9.61
CA GLY A 82 -6.51 24.15 -10.67
C GLY A 82 -5.94 22.75 -10.40
N ALA A 83 -5.43 22.47 -9.19
CA ALA A 83 -4.76 21.20 -8.87
C ALA A 83 -5.73 20.01 -8.67
N PHE A 84 -7.02 20.29 -8.46
CA PHE A 84 -8.05 19.29 -8.15
C PHE A 84 -9.20 19.41 -9.16
N ALA A 85 -9.82 18.27 -9.49
CA ALA A 85 -11.00 18.24 -10.37
C ALA A 85 -12.21 18.92 -9.72
N ALA A 86 -12.37 18.75 -8.40
CA ALA A 86 -13.39 19.42 -7.62
C ALA A 86 -12.91 19.69 -6.20
N VAL A 87 -13.41 20.77 -5.60
CA VAL A 87 -13.19 21.11 -4.20
C VAL A 87 -14.52 21.57 -3.61
N SER A 88 -14.88 20.99 -2.48
CA SER A 88 -16.06 21.38 -1.69
C SER A 88 -15.70 21.51 -0.21
N HIS A 89 -16.62 22.12 0.54
CA HIS A 89 -16.47 22.28 1.99
C HIS A 89 -17.84 22.12 2.65
N THR A 90 -17.84 21.97 3.96
CA THR A 90 -19.06 21.92 4.78
C THR A 90 -19.09 23.10 5.74
N ASP A 91 -20.30 23.47 6.18
CA ASP A 91 -20.50 24.50 7.21
C ASP A 91 -19.89 24.12 8.57
N ARG A 92 -19.51 22.85 8.74
CA ARG A 92 -18.79 22.35 9.91
C ARG A 92 -17.26 22.45 9.78
N GLY A 93 -16.73 23.04 8.71
CA GLY A 93 -15.28 23.27 8.57
C GLY A 93 -14.48 22.07 8.07
N PHE A 94 -15.11 21.15 7.33
CA PHE A 94 -14.40 20.08 6.59
C PHE A 94 -14.16 20.50 5.14
N LEU A 95 -13.02 20.10 4.59
CA LEU A 95 -12.68 20.20 3.17
C LEU A 95 -12.79 18.82 2.51
N SER A 96 -13.37 18.78 1.32
CA SER A 96 -13.38 17.61 0.43
C SER A 96 -12.73 17.99 -0.90
N VAL A 97 -11.83 17.14 -1.40
CA VAL A 97 -11.17 17.32 -2.70
C VAL A 97 -11.31 16.07 -3.56
N THR A 98 -11.49 16.26 -4.86
CA THR A 98 -11.48 15.21 -5.88
C THR A 98 -10.25 15.40 -6.75
N CYS A 99 -9.42 14.38 -6.87
CA CYS A 99 -8.22 14.41 -7.70
C CYS A 99 -8.61 14.27 -9.18
N THR A 100 -7.77 14.79 -10.08
CA THR A 100 -7.95 14.55 -11.51
C THR A 100 -7.53 13.12 -11.88
N THR A 101 -8.07 12.57 -12.96
CA THR A 101 -7.62 11.28 -13.51
C THR A 101 -6.11 11.29 -13.80
N ALA A 102 -5.59 12.40 -14.32
CA ALA A 102 -4.15 12.59 -14.53
C ALA A 102 -3.34 12.45 -13.23
N ALA A 103 -3.84 13.01 -12.11
CA ALA A 103 -3.18 12.86 -10.81
C ALA A 103 -3.22 11.40 -10.34
N TRP A 104 -4.36 10.72 -10.49
CA TRP A 104 -4.52 9.30 -10.17
C TRP A 104 -3.58 8.38 -10.97
N VAL A 105 -3.42 8.61 -12.28
CA VAL A 105 -2.43 7.90 -13.11
C VAL A 105 -1.02 8.16 -12.61
N ALA A 106 -0.73 9.42 -12.26
CA ALA A 106 0.59 9.82 -11.84
C ALA A 106 0.92 9.33 -10.41
N LEU A 107 -0.07 9.01 -9.58
CA LEU A 107 0.10 8.21 -8.35
C LEU A 107 0.63 6.83 -8.70
N ALA A 108 -0.03 6.10 -9.62
CA ALA A 108 0.40 4.76 -10.02
C ALA A 108 1.89 4.75 -10.42
N GLY A 109 2.30 5.67 -11.31
CA GLY A 109 3.69 5.78 -11.73
C GLY A 109 4.66 6.21 -10.60
N THR A 110 4.19 6.99 -9.61
CA THR A 110 5.00 7.34 -8.43
C THR A 110 5.25 6.12 -7.54
N VAL A 111 4.19 5.38 -7.23
CA VAL A 111 4.30 4.17 -6.39
C VAL A 111 5.06 3.06 -7.14
N ALA A 112 4.88 2.93 -8.45
CA ALA A 112 5.61 1.99 -9.29
C ALA A 112 7.14 2.15 -9.20
N ARG A 113 7.62 3.40 -9.19
CA ARG A 113 9.06 3.71 -9.10
C ARG A 113 9.62 3.51 -7.70
N ASN A 114 8.87 3.90 -6.67
CA ASN A 114 9.36 3.80 -5.29
C ASN A 114 8.24 3.51 -4.28
N ALA A 115 7.75 2.27 -4.27
CA ALA A 115 6.68 1.86 -3.38
C ALA A 115 7.07 1.91 -1.89
N ALA A 116 8.32 1.59 -1.55
CA ALA A 116 8.83 1.65 -0.19
C ALA A 116 8.87 3.09 0.33
N GLU A 117 9.38 4.03 -0.48
CA GLU A 117 9.36 5.45 -0.17
C GLU A 117 7.93 5.98 -0.06
N HIS A 118 7.04 5.62 -0.98
CA HIS A 118 5.62 6.02 -0.91
C HIS A 118 4.97 5.53 0.39
N LEU A 119 5.13 4.24 0.71
CA LEU A 119 4.55 3.63 1.91
C LEU A 119 5.07 4.24 3.21
N THR A 120 6.36 4.51 3.27
CA THR A 120 7.02 5.00 4.49
C THR A 120 7.15 6.52 4.53
N GLU A 121 6.66 7.20 3.50
CA GLU A 121 6.79 8.65 3.30
C GLU A 121 8.26 9.10 3.38
N GLY A 122 9.15 8.34 2.73
CA GLY A 122 10.60 8.61 2.66
C GLY A 122 11.41 8.26 3.90
N ARG A 123 10.80 7.62 4.90
CA ARG A 123 11.51 7.19 6.12
C ARG A 123 12.32 5.91 5.91
N TRP A 124 12.00 5.14 4.87
CA TRP A 124 12.68 3.90 4.55
C TRP A 124 12.71 3.69 3.03
N ASP A 125 13.90 3.35 2.51
CA ASP A 125 14.17 3.22 1.08
C ASP A 125 14.00 1.77 0.55
N GLY A 126 13.63 0.83 1.41
CA GLY A 126 13.49 -0.57 1.03
C GLY A 126 14.79 -1.39 0.99
N THR A 127 15.94 -0.76 1.19
CA THR A 127 17.27 -1.42 1.10
C THR A 127 17.81 -1.86 2.44
N ARG A 128 17.40 -1.19 3.52
CA ARG A 128 17.83 -1.50 4.89
C ARG A 128 16.89 -2.50 5.52
N ASP A 129 17.39 -3.44 6.33
CA ASP A 129 16.49 -4.19 7.21
C ASP A 129 15.88 -3.20 8.24
N PRO A 130 14.55 -3.01 8.28
CA PRO A 130 13.91 -2.21 9.30
C PRO A 130 14.10 -2.84 10.69
N ALA A 131 14.45 -4.12 10.80
CA ALA A 131 14.87 -4.71 12.04
C ALA A 131 16.37 -4.44 12.30
N THR A 132 16.68 -3.93 13.49
CA THR A 132 18.08 -3.78 13.98
C THR A 132 18.66 -5.09 14.50
N GLU A 133 17.80 -6.05 14.85
CA GLU A 133 18.15 -7.36 15.39
C GLU A 133 17.48 -8.45 14.57
N PRO A 134 18.18 -9.57 14.31
CA PRO A 134 17.61 -10.69 13.59
C PRO A 134 16.39 -11.24 14.34
N PRO A 135 15.31 -11.63 13.62
CA PRO A 135 14.16 -12.22 14.27
C PRO A 135 14.53 -13.55 14.94
N ALA A 136 13.86 -13.87 16.04
CA ALA A 136 13.90 -15.21 16.60
C ALA A 136 13.39 -16.23 15.58
N VAL A 137 14.03 -17.40 15.52
CA VAL A 137 13.65 -18.50 14.62
C VAL A 137 12.39 -19.15 15.17
N LEU A 138 11.27 -19.06 14.44
CA LEU A 138 9.96 -19.49 14.95
C LEU A 138 9.90 -20.99 15.29
N ALA A 139 10.72 -21.82 14.63
CA ALA A 139 10.79 -23.25 14.88
C ALA A 139 11.43 -23.59 16.24
N ASP A 140 12.27 -22.71 16.78
CA ASP A 140 12.96 -22.92 18.06
C ASP A 140 12.02 -22.70 19.27
N ALA A 141 10.87 -22.06 19.06
CA ALA A 141 9.85 -21.89 20.09
C ALA A 141 9.26 -23.25 20.47
N GLY A 142 9.15 -23.54 21.76
CA GLY A 142 8.59 -24.82 22.24
C GLY A 142 7.11 -24.93 21.87
N PRO A 143 6.23 -24.11 22.48
CA PRO A 143 4.79 -24.06 22.17
C PRO A 143 4.46 -23.09 21.03
N VAL A 144 3.38 -23.37 20.28
CA VAL A 144 2.92 -22.50 19.17
C VAL A 144 2.58 -21.08 19.64
N ALA A 145 2.06 -20.93 20.87
CA ALA A 145 1.75 -19.62 21.45
C ALA A 145 3.01 -18.74 21.59
N GLU A 146 4.18 -19.34 21.81
CA GLU A 146 5.45 -18.63 21.88
C GLU A 146 5.92 -18.18 20.49
N ALA A 147 5.89 -19.08 19.49
CA ALA A 147 6.18 -18.71 18.10
C ALA A 147 5.30 -17.56 17.62
N ARG A 148 4.01 -17.58 17.98
CA ARG A 148 3.07 -16.49 17.69
C ARG A 148 3.49 -15.17 18.33
N ARG A 149 3.92 -15.17 19.61
CA ARG A 149 4.43 -13.96 20.27
C ARG A 149 5.67 -13.42 19.57
N TRP A 150 6.61 -14.29 19.19
CA TRP A 150 7.83 -13.90 18.47
C TRP A 150 7.51 -13.29 17.10
N ALA A 151 6.65 -13.92 16.31
CA ALA A 151 6.22 -13.40 15.00
C ALA A 151 5.53 -12.03 15.11
N ARG A 152 4.63 -11.86 16.09
CA ARG A 152 3.97 -10.56 16.33
C ARG A 152 4.95 -9.49 16.81
N ALA A 153 5.91 -9.85 17.67
CA ALA A 153 6.96 -8.94 18.13
C ALA A 153 7.87 -8.50 16.97
N ASP A 154 8.23 -9.42 16.08
CA ASP A 154 8.96 -9.13 14.84
C ASP A 154 8.19 -8.16 13.93
N ALA A 155 6.92 -8.47 13.62
CA ALA A 155 6.08 -7.60 12.81
C ALA A 155 5.94 -6.20 13.43
N ARG A 156 5.72 -6.09 14.75
CA ARG A 156 5.67 -4.78 15.44
C ARG A 156 6.98 -4.01 15.36
N ARG A 157 8.12 -4.70 15.46
CA ARG A 157 9.44 -4.08 15.34
C ARG A 157 9.60 -3.49 13.94
N ARG A 158 9.37 -4.29 12.89
CA ARG A 158 9.44 -3.88 11.49
C ARG A 158 8.49 -2.71 11.17
N LEU A 159 7.23 -2.80 11.58
CA LEU A 159 6.21 -1.75 11.38
C LEU A 159 6.59 -0.42 12.07
N ARG A 160 7.13 -0.47 13.29
CA ARG A 160 7.58 0.74 14.00
C ARG A 160 8.81 1.35 13.34
N SER A 161 9.80 0.53 13.00
CA SER A 161 11.03 1.01 12.37
C SER A 161 10.81 1.62 10.99
N ALA A 162 9.88 1.07 10.20
CA ALA A 162 9.49 1.64 8.91
C ALA A 162 8.88 3.06 9.02
N ARG A 163 8.51 3.48 10.24
CA ARG A 163 7.97 4.82 10.55
C ARG A 163 8.90 5.65 11.44
N ALA A 164 10.00 5.08 11.93
CA ALA A 164 10.96 5.83 12.71
C ALA A 164 11.58 6.93 11.83
N PRO A 165 11.82 8.14 12.36
CA PRO A 165 12.62 9.12 11.65
C PRO A 165 14.00 8.52 11.36
N VAL A 166 14.55 8.83 10.19
CA VAL A 166 15.91 8.42 9.81
C VAL A 166 16.89 9.15 10.75
N ALA A 167 17.15 8.58 11.93
CA ALA A 167 18.32 8.96 12.69
C ALA A 167 19.53 8.67 11.79
N ALA A 168 20.42 9.65 11.64
CA ALA A 168 21.61 9.57 10.78
C ALA A 168 22.26 8.18 10.92
N ALA A 169 22.20 7.39 9.85
CA ALA A 169 22.74 6.04 9.85
C ALA A 169 24.25 6.10 10.12
N PRO A 170 24.84 5.14 10.84
CA PRO A 170 26.27 4.90 10.67
C PRO A 170 26.52 4.60 9.18
N ALA A 171 27.56 5.20 8.63
CA ALA A 171 28.00 5.01 7.25
C ALA A 171 28.38 3.53 7.02
N GLY A 172 27.41 2.72 6.64
CA GLY A 172 27.59 1.36 6.20
C GLY A 172 26.60 1.14 5.06
N MET A 173 27.12 0.86 3.87
CA MET A 173 26.31 0.51 2.72
C MET A 173 25.49 -0.73 3.09
N PRO A 174 24.14 -0.70 3.03
CA PRO A 174 23.36 -1.91 3.24
C PRO A 174 23.75 -2.95 2.18
N PRO A 175 23.74 -4.25 2.50
CA PRO A 175 23.93 -5.28 1.49
C PRO A 175 22.88 -5.10 0.39
N ALA A 176 23.29 -5.29 -0.87
CA ALA A 176 22.39 -5.21 -2.01
C ALA A 176 21.17 -6.09 -1.74
N ALA A 177 19.97 -5.55 -1.98
CA ALA A 177 18.74 -6.33 -1.88
C ALA A 177 18.94 -7.62 -2.67
N ALA A 178 18.78 -8.78 -2.02
CA ALA A 178 18.90 -10.07 -2.68
C ALA A 178 18.03 -10.03 -3.94
N THR A 179 18.69 -10.03 -5.09
CA THR A 179 18.11 -10.12 -6.43
C THR A 179 17.65 -11.53 -6.75
N ASP A 180 17.73 -12.43 -5.77
CA ASP A 180 17.43 -13.83 -5.92
C ASP A 180 15.93 -14.01 -6.14
N ASP A 181 15.59 -14.82 -7.14
CA ASP A 181 14.23 -15.30 -7.34
C ASP A 181 13.68 -15.87 -6.03
N VAL A 182 12.76 -15.13 -5.42
CA VAL A 182 12.07 -15.58 -4.22
C VAL A 182 11.10 -16.67 -4.67
N THR A 183 11.42 -17.91 -4.30
CA THR A 183 10.62 -19.08 -4.64
C THR A 183 9.35 -19.16 -3.80
N TRP A 184 8.32 -19.82 -4.35
CA TRP A 184 7.15 -20.25 -3.59
C TRP A 184 7.51 -21.23 -2.48
N ARG A 185 8.59 -21.99 -2.68
CA ARG A 185 9.07 -23.04 -1.78
C ARG A 185 9.37 -22.46 -0.40
N ASP A 186 8.70 -23.01 0.59
CA ASP A 186 8.93 -22.72 2.00
C ASP A 186 9.81 -23.85 2.57
N PRO A 187 11.05 -23.56 3.02
CA PRO A 187 11.97 -24.60 3.49
C PRO A 187 11.41 -25.46 4.63
N TYR A 188 10.48 -24.94 5.42
CA TYR A 188 9.89 -25.69 6.52
C TYR A 188 8.98 -26.82 6.04
N LEU A 189 8.33 -26.67 4.88
CA LEU A 189 7.49 -27.73 4.30
C LEU A 189 8.29 -29.00 3.95
N ASP A 190 9.59 -28.84 3.69
CA ASP A 190 10.51 -29.95 3.38
C ASP A 190 11.38 -30.35 4.58
N ALA A 191 11.30 -29.63 5.70
CA ALA A 191 12.12 -29.88 6.86
C ALA A 191 11.67 -31.17 7.58
N PRO A 192 12.61 -31.98 8.12
CA PRO A 192 12.23 -33.10 8.97
C PRO A 192 11.39 -32.59 10.14
N ALA A 193 10.39 -33.37 10.56
CA ALA A 193 9.51 -33.02 11.67
C ALA A 193 10.35 -32.65 12.91
N GLY A 194 10.38 -31.36 13.23
CA GLY A 194 11.14 -30.86 14.37
C GLY A 194 10.58 -31.36 15.71
N GLY A 195 11.41 -31.30 16.76
CA GLY A 195 11.03 -31.76 18.09
C GLY A 195 9.98 -30.88 18.79
N THR A 196 9.93 -29.58 18.48
CA THR A 196 9.00 -28.62 19.10
C THR A 196 7.61 -28.65 18.47
N GLU A 197 6.61 -28.16 19.19
CA GLU A 197 5.25 -28.02 18.66
C GLU A 197 5.22 -26.99 17.51
N SER A 198 5.95 -25.89 17.66
CA SER A 198 6.07 -24.84 16.65
C SER A 198 6.72 -25.35 15.37
N ALA A 199 7.81 -26.13 15.45
CA ALA A 199 8.44 -26.70 14.26
C ALA A 199 7.49 -27.63 13.51
N ARG A 200 6.74 -28.50 14.21
CA ARG A 200 5.72 -29.35 13.58
C ARG A 200 4.64 -28.53 12.87
N LEU A 201 4.21 -27.42 13.48
CA LEU A 201 3.25 -26.51 12.85
C LEU A 201 3.81 -25.90 11.57
N LEU A 202 5.02 -25.34 11.63
CA LEU A 202 5.67 -24.71 10.48
C LEU A 202 5.88 -25.71 9.35
N ASN A 203 6.20 -26.97 9.65
CA ASN A 203 6.32 -28.00 8.62
C ASN A 203 4.96 -28.35 7.99
N ALA A 204 3.86 -28.19 8.71
CA ALA A 204 2.52 -28.48 8.21
C ALA A 204 1.93 -27.35 7.35
N VAL A 205 2.17 -26.07 7.71
CA VAL A 205 1.53 -24.93 7.03
C VAL A 205 2.49 -23.99 6.29
N GLY A 206 3.79 -24.08 6.55
CA GLY A 206 4.81 -23.12 6.11
C GLY A 206 4.91 -21.89 7.02
N GLU A 207 6.10 -21.29 7.09
CA GLU A 207 6.35 -20.09 7.89
C GLU A 207 5.54 -18.90 7.38
N ALA A 208 5.38 -18.76 6.06
CA ALA A 208 4.59 -17.67 5.48
C ALA A 208 3.13 -17.70 5.96
N SER A 209 2.47 -18.86 5.89
CA SER A 209 1.10 -19.05 6.37
C SER A 209 1.00 -18.82 7.86
N ALA A 210 1.94 -19.37 8.64
CA ALA A 210 1.97 -19.20 10.10
C ALA A 210 2.09 -17.72 10.50
N ARG A 211 3.01 -16.96 9.90
CA ARG A 211 3.20 -15.53 10.20
C ARG A 211 1.96 -14.70 9.90
N ILE A 212 1.31 -14.94 8.75
CA ILE A 212 0.05 -14.28 8.41
C ILE A 212 -1.02 -14.65 9.43
N ALA A 213 -1.23 -15.93 9.71
CA ALA A 213 -2.21 -16.37 10.71
C ALA A 213 -1.99 -15.72 12.09
N PHE A 214 -0.75 -15.76 12.59
CA PHE A 214 -0.33 -15.18 13.87
C PHE A 214 -0.58 -13.68 13.97
N CYS A 215 -0.43 -12.96 12.86
CA CYS A 215 -0.65 -11.52 12.80
C CYS A 215 -2.09 -11.12 12.46
N ARG A 216 -2.91 -12.01 11.90
CA ARG A 216 -4.26 -11.70 11.38
C ARG A 216 -5.30 -11.49 12.48
N SER A 217 -5.21 -12.20 13.61
CA SER A 217 -6.09 -11.96 14.76
C SER A 217 -5.73 -10.67 15.50
N SER A 218 -6.77 -9.91 15.89
CA SER A 218 -6.65 -8.74 16.74
C SER A 218 -6.32 -9.07 18.19
N SER A 219 -6.69 -10.26 18.66
CA SER A 219 -6.53 -10.68 20.06
C SER A 219 -5.06 -11.01 20.35
N GLU A 220 -4.51 -10.57 21.48
CA GLU A 220 -3.18 -11.02 21.90
C GLU A 220 -3.23 -12.43 22.47
N GLU A 221 -4.25 -12.72 23.25
CA GLU A 221 -4.57 -14.04 23.78
C GLU A 221 -5.79 -14.57 23.02
N LEU A 222 -5.61 -15.66 22.29
CA LEU A 222 -6.67 -16.23 21.47
C LEU A 222 -7.69 -16.95 22.34
N ARG A 223 -8.96 -16.76 22.03
CA ARG A 223 -10.02 -17.57 22.63
C ARG A 223 -10.03 -18.97 21.97
N PRO A 224 -10.41 -20.03 22.70
CA PRO A 224 -10.62 -21.34 22.10
C PRO A 224 -11.61 -21.24 20.93
N GLY A 225 -11.23 -21.75 19.76
CA GLY A 225 -12.07 -21.70 18.55
C GLY A 225 -12.15 -20.33 17.86
N GLU A 226 -11.32 -19.35 18.23
CA GLU A 226 -11.30 -18.06 17.52
C GLU A 226 -10.91 -18.25 16.05
N GLU A 227 -11.68 -17.62 15.15
CA GLU A 227 -11.46 -17.62 13.70
C GLU A 227 -11.13 -16.21 13.18
N THR A 228 -10.40 -16.14 12.07
CA THR A 228 -9.94 -14.86 11.45
C THR A 228 -10.55 -14.58 10.08
N GLY A 229 -11.53 -15.37 9.68
CA GLY A 229 -12.19 -15.34 8.38
C GLY A 229 -13.14 -16.54 8.29
N PRO A 230 -13.80 -16.78 7.15
CA PRO A 230 -14.80 -17.84 7.04
C PRO A 230 -14.17 -19.22 7.31
N GLY A 231 -14.37 -19.77 8.52
CA GLY A 231 -13.90 -21.11 8.90
C GLY A 231 -12.40 -21.26 9.12
N LEU A 232 -11.65 -20.14 9.18
CA LEU A 232 -10.19 -20.17 9.31
C LEU A 232 -9.76 -19.92 10.76
N PRO A 233 -9.17 -20.91 11.45
CA PRO A 233 -8.76 -20.73 12.84
C PRO A 233 -7.65 -19.67 12.95
N ALA A 234 -7.72 -18.86 14.00
CA ALA A 234 -6.72 -17.84 14.34
C ALA A 234 -5.36 -18.46 14.72
N LEU A 235 -5.39 -19.69 15.23
CA LEU A 235 -4.22 -20.51 15.50
C LEU A 235 -4.30 -21.77 14.63
N PRO A 236 -3.44 -21.91 13.60
CA PRO A 236 -3.39 -23.15 12.81
C PRO A 236 -2.90 -24.32 13.69
N ASN A 237 -3.22 -25.56 13.28
CA ASN A 237 -2.89 -26.78 14.00
C ASN A 237 -2.09 -27.73 13.09
N ALA A 238 -0.99 -28.30 13.58
CA ALA A 238 -0.14 -29.20 12.80
C ALA A 238 -0.86 -30.49 12.35
N HIS A 239 -1.79 -31.00 13.15
CA HIS A 239 -2.53 -32.22 12.86
C HIS A 239 -3.72 -31.99 11.93
N HIS A 240 -4.31 -30.79 11.99
CA HIS A 240 -5.46 -30.39 11.18
C HIS A 240 -5.22 -28.98 10.62
N PRO A 241 -4.27 -28.83 9.68
CA PRO A 241 -3.86 -27.50 9.22
C PRO A 241 -4.93 -26.78 8.40
N GLY A 242 -5.89 -27.52 7.85
CA GLY A 242 -6.97 -26.96 7.03
C GLY A 242 -6.41 -26.13 5.87
N ASP A 243 -7.13 -25.07 5.50
CA ASP A 243 -6.74 -24.17 4.40
C ASP A 243 -5.37 -23.50 4.59
N TRP A 244 -4.82 -23.41 5.80
CA TRP A 244 -3.50 -22.82 6.03
C TRP A 244 -2.35 -23.59 5.36
N ALA A 245 -2.52 -24.88 5.06
CA ALA A 245 -1.52 -25.69 4.36
C ALA A 245 -1.67 -25.68 2.83
N TRP A 246 -2.77 -25.15 2.30
CA TRP A 246 -3.09 -25.29 0.88
C TRP A 246 -2.88 -23.98 0.11
N HIS A 247 -2.55 -24.12 -1.17
CA HIS A 247 -2.50 -23.03 -2.14
C HIS A 247 -3.90 -22.74 -2.67
N THR A 248 -4.79 -22.25 -1.80
CA THR A 248 -6.19 -21.96 -2.12
C THR A 248 -6.52 -20.50 -1.86
N ALA A 249 -7.61 -20.02 -2.49
CA ALA A 249 -8.12 -18.67 -2.26
C ALA A 249 -8.57 -18.43 -0.81
N SER A 250 -8.83 -19.50 -0.05
CA SER A 250 -9.10 -19.41 1.38
C SER A 250 -7.86 -19.00 2.17
N ASN A 251 -6.66 -19.45 1.78
CA ASN A 251 -5.41 -19.15 2.48
C ASN A 251 -4.95 -17.69 2.22
N PRO A 252 -5.01 -16.79 3.22
CA PRO A 252 -4.62 -15.40 3.02
C PRO A 252 -3.14 -15.24 2.65
N ALA A 253 -2.25 -16.08 3.17
CA ALA A 253 -0.83 -15.99 2.84
C ALA A 253 -0.58 -16.33 1.36
N PHE A 254 -1.27 -17.35 0.85
CA PHE A 254 -1.25 -17.67 -0.57
C PHE A 254 -1.80 -16.51 -1.40
N CYS A 255 -2.98 -15.98 -1.08
CA CYS A 255 -3.59 -14.87 -1.81
C CYS A 255 -2.70 -13.63 -1.91
N LEU A 256 -2.06 -13.22 -0.81
CA LEU A 256 -1.16 -12.07 -0.80
C LEU A 256 0.09 -12.30 -1.66
N ARG A 257 0.71 -13.47 -1.51
CA ARG A 257 1.92 -13.87 -2.27
C ARG A 257 1.60 -14.05 -3.75
N TYR A 258 0.42 -14.58 -4.07
CA TYR A 258 -0.06 -14.81 -5.44
C TYR A 258 -0.34 -13.49 -6.15
N ALA A 259 -1.00 -12.54 -5.49
CA ALA A 259 -1.22 -11.20 -6.04
C ALA A 259 0.11 -10.52 -6.41
N HIS A 260 1.12 -10.64 -5.55
CA HIS A 260 2.46 -10.14 -5.82
C HIS A 260 3.11 -10.85 -7.01
N ALA A 261 3.19 -12.18 -6.99
CA ALA A 261 3.78 -12.98 -8.06
C ALA A 261 3.12 -12.72 -9.42
N HIS A 262 1.79 -12.66 -9.45
CA HIS A 262 1.02 -12.35 -10.66
C HIS A 262 1.36 -10.95 -11.20
N ALA A 263 1.45 -9.94 -10.33
CA ALA A 263 1.81 -8.58 -10.72
C ALA A 263 3.24 -8.48 -11.28
N VAL A 264 4.20 -9.18 -10.67
CA VAL A 264 5.59 -9.24 -11.14
C VAL A 264 5.70 -9.99 -12.46
N ALA A 265 5.10 -11.18 -12.56
CA ALA A 265 5.13 -11.99 -13.79
C ALA A 265 4.52 -11.25 -14.97
N THR A 266 3.41 -10.53 -14.77
CA THR A 266 2.80 -9.75 -15.86
C THR A 266 3.74 -8.65 -16.37
N ARG A 267 4.51 -8.02 -15.48
CA ARG A 267 5.49 -7.01 -15.88
C ARG A 267 6.64 -7.63 -16.66
N GLN A 268 7.17 -8.76 -16.19
CA GLN A 268 8.24 -9.48 -16.89
C GLN A 268 7.80 -9.89 -18.30
N TRP A 269 6.64 -10.52 -18.45
CA TRP A 269 6.12 -10.93 -19.76
C TRP A 269 5.89 -9.76 -20.74
N THR A 270 5.58 -8.58 -20.23
CA THR A 270 5.36 -7.39 -21.06
C THR A 270 6.65 -6.65 -21.37
N GLU A 271 7.60 -6.62 -20.44
CA GLU A 271 8.98 -6.16 -20.68
C GLU A 271 9.67 -7.03 -21.74
N ASP A 272 9.52 -8.36 -21.66
CA ASP A 272 10.01 -9.32 -22.68
C ASP A 272 9.34 -9.10 -24.05
N ALA A 273 8.10 -8.62 -24.07
CA ALA A 273 7.37 -8.23 -25.28
C ALA A 273 7.72 -6.80 -25.77
N GLY A 274 8.66 -6.10 -25.12
CA GLY A 274 9.10 -4.76 -25.49
C GLY A 274 8.13 -3.63 -25.13
N LEU A 275 7.26 -3.84 -24.12
CA LEU A 275 6.26 -2.88 -23.66
C LEU A 275 6.60 -2.38 -22.24
N PRO A 276 7.47 -1.35 -22.10
CA PRO A 276 7.86 -0.85 -20.79
C PRO A 276 6.75 -0.05 -20.08
N PRO A 277 6.83 0.11 -18.74
CA PRO A 277 5.88 0.91 -17.96
C PRO A 277 5.91 2.41 -18.31
N ALA A 278 4.78 3.12 -18.10
CA ALA A 278 4.66 4.54 -18.44
C ALA A 278 5.54 5.44 -17.56
N SER A 279 5.79 5.04 -16.32
CA SER A 279 6.69 5.77 -15.42
C SER A 279 8.13 5.89 -15.92
N ALA A 280 8.56 5.03 -16.86
CA ALA A 280 9.86 5.13 -17.52
C ALA A 280 9.95 6.30 -18.50
N THR A 281 8.83 6.72 -19.11
CA THR A 281 8.78 7.85 -20.04
C THR A 281 8.47 9.18 -19.34
N GLY A 282 7.91 9.13 -18.13
CA GLY A 282 7.62 10.32 -17.32
C GLY A 282 6.41 11.13 -17.77
N GLU A 283 5.69 10.69 -18.80
CA GLU A 283 4.55 11.41 -19.38
C GLU A 283 3.22 10.71 -19.08
N THR A 284 2.29 11.44 -18.44
CA THR A 284 0.87 11.05 -18.40
C THR A 284 0.25 11.32 -19.77
N THR A 285 -0.49 10.34 -20.30
CA THR A 285 -1.08 10.42 -21.63
C THR A 285 -2.60 10.26 -21.55
N ARG A 286 -3.33 10.86 -22.50
CA ARG A 286 -4.80 10.72 -22.57
C ARG A 286 -5.26 9.26 -22.64
N ALA A 287 -4.52 8.42 -23.36
CA ALA A 287 -4.79 6.99 -23.43
C ALA A 287 -4.56 6.29 -22.08
N GLY A 288 -3.50 6.65 -21.36
CA GLY A 288 -3.26 6.15 -20.00
C GLY A 288 -4.32 6.61 -18.99
N GLU A 289 -4.80 7.85 -19.10
CA GLU A 289 -5.91 8.36 -18.29
C GLU A 289 -7.20 7.57 -18.54
N ALA A 290 -7.59 7.41 -19.81
CA ALA A 290 -8.77 6.62 -20.16
C ALA A 290 -8.66 5.16 -19.70
N ALA A 291 -7.46 4.57 -19.77
CA ALA A 291 -7.20 3.21 -19.31
C ALA A 291 -7.39 3.03 -17.79
N LEU A 292 -7.21 4.10 -17.02
CA LEU A 292 -7.28 4.10 -15.56
C LEU A 292 -8.55 4.77 -15.01
N ASP A 293 -9.53 5.08 -15.86
CA ASP A 293 -10.80 5.70 -15.47
C ASP A 293 -11.94 4.65 -15.39
N THR A 294 -11.78 3.69 -14.47
CA THR A 294 -12.81 2.69 -14.20
C THR A 294 -13.03 2.51 -12.69
N PRO A 295 -14.21 2.06 -12.24
CA PRO A 295 -14.47 1.88 -10.81
C PRO A 295 -13.50 0.91 -10.11
N SER A 296 -13.09 -0.18 -10.78
CA SER A 296 -12.13 -1.15 -10.21
C SER A 296 -10.72 -0.56 -10.12
N VAL A 297 -10.29 0.23 -11.11
CA VAL A 297 -9.02 0.97 -11.05
C VAL A 297 -9.04 1.98 -9.90
N HIS A 298 -10.11 2.79 -9.78
CA HIS A 298 -10.23 3.75 -8.68
C HIS A 298 -10.25 3.07 -7.31
N ALA A 299 -10.83 1.87 -7.20
CA ALA A 299 -10.78 1.08 -5.97
C ALA A 299 -9.34 0.72 -5.60
N LEU A 300 -8.54 0.21 -6.56
CA LEU A 300 -7.14 -0.15 -6.36
C LEU A 300 -6.25 1.07 -6.09
N LEU A 301 -6.36 2.13 -6.89
CA LEU A 301 -5.63 3.39 -6.69
C LEU A 301 -5.92 4.01 -5.33
N GLY A 302 -7.19 3.94 -4.89
CA GLY A 302 -7.56 4.36 -3.54
C GLY A 302 -6.88 3.52 -2.44
N LYS A 303 -6.69 2.21 -2.63
CA LYS A 303 -5.90 1.39 -1.68
C LYS A 303 -4.43 1.78 -1.67
N LEU A 304 -3.85 2.10 -2.82
CA LEU A 304 -2.47 2.59 -2.92
C LEU A 304 -2.33 3.97 -2.27
N PHE A 305 -3.33 4.84 -2.40
CA PHE A 305 -3.40 6.12 -1.69
C PHE A 305 -3.45 5.94 -0.17
N ASP A 306 -4.32 5.05 0.32
CA ASP A 306 -4.51 4.83 1.76
C ASP A 306 -3.31 4.17 2.45
N ALA A 307 -2.41 3.57 1.67
CA ALA A 307 -1.32 2.71 2.14
C ALA A 307 -0.45 3.33 3.25
N PRO A 308 0.06 4.57 3.11
CA PRO A 308 0.94 5.17 4.12
C PRO A 308 0.22 5.43 5.44
N ALA A 309 -1.04 5.89 5.38
CA ALA A 309 -1.86 6.13 6.56
C ALA A 309 -2.21 4.82 7.30
N MET A 310 -2.45 3.74 6.56
CA MET A 310 -2.68 2.41 7.14
C MET A 310 -1.42 1.84 7.79
N LEU A 311 -0.25 2.05 7.20
CA LEU A 311 1.03 1.66 7.80
C LEU A 311 1.30 2.45 9.09
N GLU A 312 1.11 3.77 9.07
CA GLU A 312 1.22 4.64 10.24
C GLU A 312 0.29 4.17 11.37
N ALA A 313 -0.97 3.87 11.04
CA ALA A 313 -1.96 3.40 12.00
C ALA A 313 -1.55 2.05 12.64
N ALA A 314 -1.05 1.10 11.85
CA ALA A 314 -0.60 -0.20 12.34
C ALA A 314 0.67 -0.09 13.19
N GLY A 315 1.66 0.70 12.74
CA GLY A 315 2.91 0.95 13.45
C GLY A 315 2.71 1.67 14.78
N ARG A 316 1.97 2.78 14.77
CA ARG A 316 1.69 3.59 15.98
C ARG A 316 0.92 2.82 17.04
N ARG A 317 -0.04 1.98 16.64
CA ARG A 317 -0.83 1.16 17.57
C ARG A 317 -0.14 -0.15 17.97
N GLY A 318 0.94 -0.54 17.28
CA GLY A 318 1.58 -1.84 17.47
C GLY A 318 0.64 -3.02 17.16
N GLN A 319 -0.23 -2.85 16.16
CA GLN A 319 -1.32 -3.78 15.83
C GLN A 319 -1.15 -4.37 14.42
N PRO A 320 -0.40 -5.48 14.25
CA PRO A 320 -0.12 -6.09 12.94
C PRO A 320 -1.36 -6.51 12.15
N HIS A 321 -2.45 -6.88 12.83
CA HIS A 321 -3.70 -7.29 12.19
C HIS A 321 -4.33 -6.21 11.32
N LEU A 322 -4.13 -4.93 11.66
CA LEU A 322 -4.58 -3.81 10.81
C LEU A 322 -3.84 -3.81 9.47
N TRP A 323 -2.55 -4.16 9.49
CA TRP A 323 -1.72 -4.23 8.30
C TRP A 323 -2.06 -5.46 7.45
N VAL A 324 -2.23 -6.63 8.06
CA VAL A 324 -2.69 -7.85 7.36
C VAL A 324 -4.00 -7.58 6.63
N ARG A 325 -5.01 -7.01 7.31
CA ARG A 325 -6.31 -6.69 6.71
C ARG A 325 -6.19 -5.68 5.56
N TYR A 326 -5.33 -4.68 5.70
CA TYR A 326 -5.06 -3.74 4.60
C TYR A 326 -4.54 -4.47 3.36
N LEU A 327 -3.51 -5.32 3.53
CA LEU A 327 -2.93 -6.09 2.44
C LEU A 327 -3.93 -7.06 1.80
N GLU A 328 -4.77 -7.72 2.60
CA GLU A 328 -5.85 -8.58 2.07
C GLU A 328 -6.78 -7.76 1.17
N THR A 329 -7.21 -6.57 1.61
CA THR A 329 -8.08 -5.72 0.78
C THR A 329 -7.39 -5.13 -0.45
N LEU A 330 -6.06 -4.97 -0.41
CA LEU A 330 -5.27 -4.55 -1.57
C LEU A 330 -5.18 -5.68 -2.60
N ALA A 331 -4.90 -6.91 -2.16
CA ALA A 331 -4.85 -8.08 -3.02
C ALA A 331 -6.21 -8.36 -3.69
N VAL A 332 -7.31 -8.24 -2.93
CA VAL A 332 -8.67 -8.33 -3.48
C VAL A 332 -8.91 -7.26 -4.54
N ALA A 333 -8.64 -5.98 -4.23
CA ALA A 333 -8.83 -4.89 -5.20
C ALA A 333 -7.97 -5.07 -6.47
N TYR A 334 -6.76 -5.64 -6.32
CA TYR A 334 -5.90 -5.98 -7.44
C TYR A 334 -6.53 -7.07 -8.33
N HIS A 335 -7.02 -8.17 -7.75
CA HIS A 335 -7.64 -9.24 -8.54
C HIS A 335 -8.99 -8.85 -9.14
N GLU A 336 -9.80 -8.05 -8.43
CA GLU A 336 -11.05 -7.49 -8.97
C GLU A 336 -10.81 -6.59 -10.18
N TRP A 337 -9.72 -5.80 -10.16
CA TRP A 337 -9.30 -5.03 -11.32
C TRP A 337 -8.74 -5.93 -12.43
N ARG A 338 -7.90 -6.92 -12.08
CA ARG A 338 -7.24 -7.80 -13.05
C ARG A 338 -8.16 -8.75 -13.78
N GLY A 339 -9.19 -9.28 -13.12
CA GLY A 339 -10.10 -10.24 -13.73
C GLY A 339 -10.71 -9.71 -15.04
N PRO A 340 -11.33 -8.52 -15.03
CA PRO A 340 -11.89 -7.90 -16.23
C PRO A 340 -10.86 -7.26 -17.18
N CYS A 341 -9.69 -6.83 -16.68
CA CYS A 341 -8.73 -6.05 -17.46
C CYS A 341 -7.56 -6.90 -17.98
N GLY A 342 -7.54 -7.17 -19.29
CA GLY A 342 -6.34 -7.65 -19.98
C GLY A 342 -5.22 -6.58 -20.00
N VAL A 343 -3.96 -7.03 -19.91
CA VAL A 343 -2.79 -6.13 -20.02
C VAL A 343 -2.25 -6.06 -21.43
N ILE A 344 -2.24 -7.20 -22.11
CA ILE A 344 -1.73 -7.29 -23.47
C ILE A 344 -2.84 -6.79 -24.39
N PRO A 345 -2.57 -5.76 -25.22
CA PRO A 345 -3.56 -5.27 -26.15
C PRO A 345 -3.86 -6.32 -27.21
N GLY A 346 -5.12 -6.38 -27.67
CA GLY A 346 -5.50 -7.20 -28.83
C GLY A 346 -4.86 -6.68 -30.12
N GLU A 347 -4.92 -7.48 -31.19
CA GLU A 347 -4.45 -7.04 -32.52
C GLU A 347 -5.14 -5.74 -32.92
N THR A 348 -4.33 -4.71 -33.19
CA THR A 348 -4.82 -3.37 -33.51
C THR A 348 -4.32 -2.95 -34.88
N THR A 349 -5.22 -2.50 -35.75
CA THR A 349 -4.88 -2.03 -37.10
C THR A 349 -4.65 -0.52 -37.12
N GLY A 350 -3.47 -0.10 -37.58
CA GLY A 350 -3.12 1.32 -37.74
C GLY A 350 -2.18 1.84 -36.65
N ARG A 351 -1.27 2.75 -37.05
CA ARG A 351 -0.18 3.23 -36.20
C ARG A 351 -0.66 3.98 -34.96
N GLU A 352 -1.61 4.89 -35.10
CA GLU A 352 -2.12 5.70 -33.99
C GLU A 352 -2.85 4.84 -32.95
N ALA A 353 -3.64 3.86 -33.40
CA ALA A 353 -4.35 2.94 -32.52
C ALA A 353 -3.37 2.01 -31.78
N ALA A 354 -2.32 1.53 -32.46
CA ALA A 354 -1.24 0.77 -31.82
C ALA A 354 -0.49 1.62 -30.77
N ASP A 355 -0.21 2.89 -31.05
CA ASP A 355 0.42 3.81 -30.10
C ASP A 355 -0.46 4.07 -28.86
N ALA A 356 -1.77 4.24 -29.04
CA ALA A 356 -2.71 4.39 -27.93
C ALA A 356 -2.76 3.11 -27.07
N ALA A 357 -2.85 1.94 -27.69
CA ALA A 357 -2.85 0.64 -27.02
C ALA A 357 -1.56 0.40 -26.20
N ARG A 358 -0.40 0.81 -26.74
CA ARG A 358 0.87 0.77 -26.00
C ARG A 358 0.85 1.67 -24.76
N ARG A 359 0.32 2.89 -24.87
CA ARG A 359 0.23 3.84 -23.75
C ARG A 359 -0.75 3.37 -22.66
N GLU A 360 -1.87 2.77 -23.05
CA GLU A 360 -2.81 2.11 -22.14
C GLU A 360 -2.14 0.95 -21.38
N THR A 361 -1.43 0.09 -22.11
CA THR A 361 -0.67 -1.03 -21.54
C THR A 361 0.36 -0.53 -20.52
N ALA A 362 1.15 0.48 -20.90
CA ALA A 362 2.17 1.07 -20.05
C ALA A 362 1.59 1.65 -18.74
N ALA A 363 0.40 2.27 -18.77
CA ALA A 363 -0.28 2.76 -17.57
C ALA A 363 -0.80 1.62 -16.68
N ARG A 364 -1.32 0.54 -17.27
CA ARG A 364 -1.70 -0.67 -16.52
C ARG A 364 -0.49 -1.33 -15.87
N LEU A 365 0.68 -1.32 -16.51
CA LEU A 365 1.91 -1.86 -15.97
C LEU A 365 2.42 -1.08 -14.76
N ASP A 366 2.32 0.25 -14.77
CA ASP A 366 2.57 1.06 -13.58
C ASP A 366 1.68 0.64 -12.41
N LEU A 367 0.40 0.38 -12.67
CA LEU A 367 -0.53 -0.07 -11.63
C LEU A 367 -0.15 -1.46 -11.07
N CYS A 368 0.37 -2.36 -11.91
CA CYS A 368 0.93 -3.65 -11.47
C CYS A 368 2.16 -3.44 -10.59
N ALA A 369 3.09 -2.60 -11.05
CA ALA A 369 4.32 -2.30 -10.35
C ALA A 369 4.04 -1.68 -8.99
N ALA A 370 3.08 -0.76 -8.92
CA ALA A 370 2.63 -0.14 -7.69
C ALA A 370 2.06 -1.17 -6.70
N ALA A 371 1.13 -2.02 -7.15
CA ALA A 371 0.56 -3.08 -6.32
C ALA A 371 1.63 -4.08 -5.84
N ALA A 372 2.50 -4.53 -6.74
CA ALA A 372 3.61 -5.43 -6.42
C ALA A 372 4.56 -4.80 -5.38
N GLY A 373 4.98 -3.55 -5.58
CA GLY A 373 5.88 -2.88 -4.65
C GLY A 373 5.29 -2.70 -3.25
N VAL A 374 3.99 -2.38 -3.16
CA VAL A 374 3.28 -2.28 -1.88
C VAL A 374 3.12 -3.64 -1.22
N LEU A 375 2.72 -4.67 -1.96
CA LEU A 375 2.60 -6.04 -1.43
C LEU A 375 3.95 -6.60 -0.97
N ARG A 376 5.01 -6.41 -1.76
CA ARG A 376 6.38 -6.84 -1.41
C ARG A 376 6.82 -6.22 -0.09
N THR A 377 6.71 -4.89 0.00
CA THR A 377 7.05 -4.15 1.21
C THR A 377 6.18 -4.59 2.38
N GLY A 378 4.87 -4.72 2.17
CA GLY A 378 3.93 -5.08 3.21
C GLY A 378 4.15 -6.47 3.78
N LEU A 379 4.40 -7.47 2.93
CA LEU A 379 4.74 -8.84 3.31
C LEU A 379 6.06 -8.87 4.08
N PHE A 380 7.07 -8.15 3.59
CA PHE A 380 8.35 -8.04 4.26
C PHE A 380 8.24 -7.43 5.68
N LEU A 381 7.36 -6.44 5.89
CA LEU A 381 7.08 -5.88 7.22
C LEU A 381 6.38 -6.87 8.18
N LEU A 382 5.80 -7.95 7.65
CA LEU A 382 5.28 -9.08 8.43
C LEU A 382 6.28 -10.24 8.56
N GLY A 383 7.48 -10.08 7.99
CA GLY A 383 8.51 -11.13 7.91
C GLY A 383 8.13 -12.26 6.94
N VAL A 384 7.30 -11.98 5.93
CA VAL A 384 6.85 -12.94 4.92
C VAL A 384 7.54 -12.62 3.59
N SER A 385 8.00 -13.66 2.90
CA SER A 385 8.62 -13.53 1.58
C SER A 385 7.59 -13.30 0.48
N ALA A 386 7.98 -12.53 -0.54
CA ALA A 386 7.11 -12.18 -1.67
C ALA A 386 7.66 -12.84 -2.96
N PRO A 387 7.07 -13.95 -3.42
CA PRO A 387 7.60 -14.72 -4.54
C PRO A 387 7.46 -13.97 -5.87
N THR A 388 8.43 -14.15 -6.77
CA THR A 388 8.52 -13.40 -8.04
C THR A 388 7.95 -14.14 -9.24
N ARG A 389 7.78 -15.46 -9.15
CA ARG A 389 7.29 -16.33 -10.23
C ARG A 389 5.91 -16.90 -9.89
N LEU A 390 5.10 -17.23 -10.91
CA LEU A 390 3.78 -17.84 -10.75
C LEU A 390 3.84 -19.34 -10.46
#